data_AF-A0A2V7VQS5-F1
#
_entry.id   AF-A0A2V7VQS5-F1
#
_cell.length_a   1.000
_cell.length_b   1.000
_cell.length_c   1.000
_cell.angle_alpha   90.00
_cell.angle_beta   90.00
_cell.angle_gamma   90.00
#
_symmetry.space_group_name_H-M   'P 1'
#
loop_
_entity.id
_entity.type
_entity.pdbx_description
1 polymer ?
#
loop_
_entity_poly.entity_id
_entity_poly.type
_entity_poly.pdbx_seq_one_letter_code
_entity_poly.pdbx_strand_id
1 'polypeptide(L)'
;MSKLASTLLALVVLAFASGPGTAQEPPPADPSDLVNTLLTGLLGFQELSGPELQREVAEAGGIPFRADVRLDFMTRADLSRYVRELLDAEYPEAKARIDQRTLVAFDLLAPQTDLRALRGRVLEDNIAGFAVSADRRLSPANQLILSHELRHALQDQYVDLHAQLPDAVGDFDDRRVAWVSLLEGDATLVMERFLLRRLPGAEADGALSGLSLPTAPEVPGAPPVVRDQLVLPYLVGLDFVRALWQRGGATAIQQAWARPPESSEQVLHPEKYFARESPRPVDVSYTPKGGRLLNEQRGGAG
;
A
#
# COMPACT_ATOMS: atom_id res chain seq x y z
N MET A 1 3.73 -8.14 -23.39
CA MET A 1 2.75 -7.76 -22.35
C MET A 1 3.58 -7.47 -21.12
N SER A 2 3.71 -6.19 -20.79
CA SER A 2 4.68 -5.68 -19.82
C SER A 2 4.35 -6.17 -18.41
N LYS A 3 5.37 -6.50 -17.62
CA LYS A 3 5.30 -6.80 -16.18
C LYS A 3 4.95 -5.55 -15.35
N LEU A 4 3.90 -4.82 -15.77
CA LEU A 4 3.52 -3.49 -15.27
C LEU A 4 2.38 -3.54 -14.24
N ALA A 5 2.07 -4.72 -13.73
CA ALA A 5 1.03 -4.92 -12.74
C ALA A 5 1.54 -5.95 -11.75
N SER A 6 1.33 -5.68 -10.45
CA SER A 6 1.12 -6.67 -9.38
C SER A 6 2.10 -6.69 -8.19
N THR A 7 2.28 -5.65 -7.36
CA THR A 7 2.22 -5.83 -5.88
C THR A 7 2.42 -4.53 -5.11
N LEU A 8 1.30 -3.92 -4.74
CA LEU A 8 0.83 -3.65 -3.37
C LEU A 8 -0.33 -2.70 -3.55
N LEU A 9 -1.55 -3.25 -3.54
CA LEU A 9 -2.78 -2.49 -3.77
C LEU A 9 -2.59 -1.33 -4.75
N ALA A 10 -1.89 -1.56 -5.88
CA ALA A 10 -1.62 -0.50 -6.85
C ALA A 10 -2.90 -0.30 -7.66
N LEU A 11 -3.99 0.06 -6.97
CA LEU A 11 -5.32 0.31 -7.50
C LEU A 11 -5.31 1.74 -8.02
N VAL A 12 -4.55 1.98 -9.10
CA VAL A 12 -5.13 2.88 -10.07
C VAL A 12 -6.37 2.13 -10.53
N VAL A 13 -7.56 2.61 -10.17
CA VAL A 13 -8.64 2.91 -11.11
C VAL A 13 -10.03 3.10 -10.42
N LEU A 14 -10.75 4.16 -10.83
CA LEU A 14 -12.13 4.54 -10.48
C LEU A 14 -13.18 4.07 -11.52
N ALA A 15 -14.44 3.90 -11.08
CA ALA A 15 -15.41 2.98 -11.70
C ALA A 15 -16.74 3.53 -12.25
N PHE A 16 -17.17 3.17 -13.48
CA PHE A 16 -18.58 3.31 -13.96
C PHE A 16 -19.17 2.19 -14.82
N ALA A 17 -20.45 1.91 -14.60
CA ALA A 17 -21.34 1.22 -15.54
C ALA A 17 -22.24 2.20 -16.32
N SER A 18 -22.59 1.86 -17.56
CA SER A 18 -23.73 2.44 -18.28
C SER A 18 -24.81 1.36 -18.41
N GLY A 19 -25.95 1.55 -17.76
CA GLY A 19 -27.15 0.73 -17.94
C GLY A 19 -28.39 1.63 -17.89
N PRO A 20 -29.43 1.37 -18.72
CA PRO A 20 -30.62 2.21 -18.76
C PRO A 20 -31.38 2.11 -17.44
N GLY A 21 -31.81 3.27 -16.95
CA GLY A 21 -32.29 3.45 -15.58
C GLY A 21 -33.58 2.71 -15.25
N THR A 22 -33.58 2.12 -14.06
CA THR A 22 -34.76 2.04 -13.20
C THR A 22 -34.54 2.99 -12.04
N ALA A 23 -35.57 3.76 -11.68
CA ALA A 23 -35.52 4.74 -10.60
C ALA A 23 -35.20 4.03 -9.28
N GLN A 24 -33.93 4.09 -8.88
CA GLN A 24 -33.45 3.59 -7.60
C GLN A 24 -33.42 4.79 -6.65
N GLU A 25 -33.94 4.57 -5.45
CA GLU A 25 -33.92 5.52 -4.34
C GLU A 25 -32.51 6.13 -4.19
N PRO A 26 -32.37 7.44 -3.93
CA PRO A 26 -31.06 8.08 -3.89
C PRO A 26 -30.15 7.32 -2.91
N PRO A 27 -28.93 6.96 -3.32
CA PRO A 27 -28.00 6.30 -2.41
C PRO A 27 -27.79 7.18 -1.17
N PRO A 28 -27.53 6.59 0.00
CA PRO A 28 -27.14 7.35 1.18
C PRO A 28 -25.95 8.26 0.83
N ALA A 29 -25.90 9.44 1.47
CA ALA A 29 -24.87 10.44 1.20
C ALA A 29 -23.47 9.80 1.21
N ASP A 30 -22.74 10.00 0.13
CA ASP A 30 -21.46 9.37 -0.13
C ASP A 30 -20.38 10.00 0.78
N PRO A 31 -19.60 9.21 1.55
CA PRO A 31 -18.50 9.73 2.34
C PRO A 31 -17.48 10.53 1.50
N SER A 32 -17.27 10.13 0.25
CA SER A 32 -16.39 10.83 -0.69
C SER A 32 -16.97 12.17 -1.13
N ASP A 33 -18.30 12.33 -1.20
CA ASP A 33 -18.94 13.63 -1.50
C ASP A 33 -18.65 14.63 -0.39
N LEU A 34 -18.60 14.16 0.86
CA LEU A 34 -18.28 14.99 2.02
C LEU A 34 -16.80 15.42 2.01
N VAL A 35 -15.89 14.49 1.70
CA VAL A 35 -14.45 14.77 1.51
C VAL A 35 -14.22 15.70 0.32
N ASN A 36 -14.87 15.46 -0.82
CA ASN A 36 -14.78 16.28 -2.02
C ASN A 36 -15.35 17.68 -1.78
N THR A 37 -16.46 17.79 -1.06
CA THR A 37 -17.05 19.09 -0.68
C THR A 37 -16.12 19.86 0.25
N LEU A 38 -15.48 19.19 1.20
CA LEU A 38 -14.50 19.79 2.10
C LEU A 38 -13.24 20.24 1.35
N LEU A 39 -12.64 19.35 0.56
CA LEU A 39 -11.42 19.65 -0.22
C LEU A 39 -11.66 20.74 -1.27
N THR A 40 -12.77 20.68 -2.00
CA THR A 40 -13.09 21.66 -3.06
C THR A 40 -13.60 22.98 -2.47
N GLY A 41 -14.57 22.91 -1.56
CA GLY A 41 -15.33 24.07 -1.09
C GLY A 41 -14.66 24.82 0.05
N LEU A 42 -14.06 24.11 1.01
CA LEU A 42 -13.41 24.73 2.18
C LEU A 42 -11.92 24.97 1.94
N LEU A 43 -11.27 24.10 1.18
CA LEU A 43 -9.81 24.07 1.04
C LEU A 43 -9.31 24.46 -0.35
N GLY A 44 -10.21 24.71 -1.32
CA GLY A 44 -9.86 25.25 -2.65
C GLY A 44 -9.11 24.27 -3.57
N PHE A 45 -9.12 22.97 -3.26
CA PHE A 45 -8.42 21.93 -4.02
C PHE A 45 -9.03 21.78 -5.42
N GLN A 46 -8.27 22.13 -6.46
CA GLN A 46 -8.74 22.13 -7.85
C GLN A 46 -8.67 20.73 -8.51
N GLU A 47 -9.32 20.54 -9.66
CA GLU A 47 -9.14 19.34 -10.46
C GLU A 47 -7.87 19.44 -11.33
N LEU A 48 -7.11 18.34 -11.44
CA LEU A 48 -5.94 18.23 -12.32
C LEU A 48 -6.23 17.29 -13.49
N SER A 49 -5.54 17.48 -14.62
CA SER A 49 -5.42 16.44 -15.64
C SER A 49 -4.45 15.34 -15.19
N GLY A 50 -4.52 14.16 -15.83
CA GLY A 50 -3.60 13.05 -15.53
C GLY A 50 -2.11 13.41 -15.63
N PRO A 51 -1.64 14.07 -16.70
CA PRO A 51 -0.25 14.53 -16.80
C PRO A 51 0.14 15.58 -15.76
N GLU A 52 -0.78 16.47 -15.37
CA GLU A 52 -0.51 17.44 -14.30
C GLU A 52 -0.38 16.74 -12.95
N LEU A 53 -1.26 15.80 -12.64
CA LEU A 53 -1.18 14.99 -11.42
C LEU A 53 0.15 14.24 -11.33
N GLN A 54 0.60 13.58 -12.41
CA GLN A 54 1.92 12.92 -12.44
C GLN A 54 3.06 13.89 -12.19
N ARG A 55 3.03 15.07 -12.79
CA ARG A 55 4.05 16.11 -12.56
C ARG A 55 4.09 16.54 -11.09
N GLU A 56 2.93 16.81 -10.50
CA GLU A 56 2.84 17.23 -9.11
C GLU A 56 3.26 16.13 -8.12
N VAL A 57 2.96 14.86 -8.43
CA VAL A 57 3.46 13.69 -7.67
C VAL A 57 4.98 13.61 -7.71
N ALA A 58 5.58 13.79 -8.89
CA ALA A 58 7.03 13.82 -9.05
C ALA A 58 7.67 14.99 -8.29
N GLU A 59 7.05 16.18 -8.31
CA GLU A 59 7.51 17.34 -7.56
C GLU A 59 7.38 17.14 -6.04
N ALA A 60 6.28 16.54 -5.58
CA ALA A 60 6.07 16.23 -4.17
C ALA A 60 7.13 15.24 -3.64
N GLY A 61 7.46 14.21 -4.43
CA GLY A 61 8.46 13.19 -4.08
C GLY A 61 9.90 13.55 -4.44
N GLY A 62 10.16 14.62 -5.21
CA GLY A 62 11.49 15.03 -5.64
C GLY A 62 12.21 14.05 -6.57
N ILE A 63 11.47 13.15 -7.23
CA ILE A 63 12.00 12.15 -8.18
C ILE A 63 11.11 12.19 -9.43
N PRO A 64 11.68 12.33 -10.64
CA PRO A 64 10.89 12.36 -11.87
C PRO A 64 10.40 10.96 -12.27
N PHE A 65 9.33 10.88 -13.05
CA PHE A 65 9.01 9.67 -13.80
C PHE A 65 10.04 9.47 -14.93
N ARG A 66 10.42 8.21 -15.19
CA ARG A 66 11.22 7.81 -16.37
C ARG A 66 10.35 7.58 -17.61
N ALA A 67 9.08 7.26 -17.42
CA ALA A 67 8.09 7.07 -18.47
C ALA A 67 6.71 7.51 -17.97
N ASP A 68 5.86 7.97 -18.89
CA ASP A 68 4.49 8.35 -18.57
C ASP A 68 3.68 7.13 -18.07
N VAL A 69 2.91 7.34 -17.01
CA VAL A 69 1.98 6.33 -16.49
C VAL A 69 0.61 6.58 -17.09
N ARG A 70 0.04 5.57 -17.74
CA ARG A 70 -1.30 5.68 -18.30
C ARG A 70 -2.34 5.55 -17.18
N LEU A 71 -3.23 6.52 -17.06
CA LEU A 71 -4.40 6.44 -16.20
C LEU A 71 -5.57 5.89 -17.00
N ASP A 72 -6.11 4.74 -16.57
CA ASP A 72 -7.31 4.14 -17.14
C ASP A 72 -8.45 4.12 -16.10
N PHE A 73 -9.69 3.91 -16.58
CA PHE A 73 -10.93 3.83 -15.77
C PHE A 73 -11.57 2.43 -15.89
N MET A 74 -12.08 1.84 -14.81
CA MET A 74 -12.43 0.42 -14.65
C MET A 74 -13.62 0.33 -13.71
N THR A 75 -14.65 -0.36 -14.14
CA THR A 75 -15.88 -0.51 -13.34
C THR A 75 -15.59 -1.22 -12.01
N ARG A 76 -16.46 -1.06 -11.01
CA ARG A 76 -16.33 -1.78 -9.73
C ARG A 76 -16.29 -3.30 -9.97
N ALA A 77 -17.06 -3.77 -10.95
CA ALA A 77 -17.08 -5.18 -11.34
C ALA A 77 -15.74 -5.62 -11.96
N ASP A 78 -15.13 -4.80 -12.82
CA ASP A 78 -13.82 -5.09 -13.41
C ASP A 78 -12.71 -5.00 -12.38
N LEU A 79 -12.76 -4.04 -11.46
CA LEU A 79 -11.82 -3.89 -10.36
C LEU A 79 -11.89 -5.09 -9.40
N SER A 80 -13.10 -5.50 -9.02
CA SER A 80 -13.34 -6.72 -8.24
C SER A 80 -12.81 -7.97 -8.96
N ARG A 81 -13.00 -8.08 -10.28
CA ARG A 81 -12.42 -9.18 -11.07
C ARG A 81 -10.90 -9.15 -11.04
N TYR A 82 -10.31 -7.99 -11.32
CA TYR A 82 -8.86 -7.79 -11.33
C TYR A 82 -8.23 -8.12 -9.97
N VAL A 83 -8.80 -7.65 -8.86
CA VAL A 83 -8.29 -7.94 -7.51
C VAL A 83 -8.38 -9.43 -7.18
N ARG A 84 -9.44 -10.13 -7.62
CA ARG A 84 -9.53 -11.60 -7.46
C ARG A 84 -8.46 -12.33 -8.27
N GLU A 85 -8.27 -11.95 -9.53
CA GLU A 85 -7.23 -12.51 -10.40
C GLU A 85 -5.83 -12.27 -9.81
N LEU A 86 -5.59 -11.08 -9.26
CA LEU A 86 -4.36 -10.72 -8.58
C LEU A 86 -4.15 -11.56 -7.31
N LEU A 87 -5.18 -11.74 -6.49
CA LEU A 87 -5.11 -12.59 -5.31
C LEU A 87 -4.82 -14.06 -5.67
N ASP A 88 -5.37 -14.56 -6.79
CA ASP A 88 -5.09 -15.90 -7.30
C ASP A 88 -3.64 -16.05 -7.78
N ALA A 89 -3.08 -15.02 -8.41
CA ALA A 89 -1.71 -15.01 -8.91
C ALA A 89 -0.67 -14.86 -7.78
N GLU A 90 -0.85 -13.86 -6.90
CA GLU A 90 0.16 -13.46 -5.91
C GLU A 90 0.01 -14.20 -4.57
N TYR A 91 -1.20 -14.64 -4.24
CA TYR A 91 -1.49 -15.37 -3.00
C TYR A 91 -2.26 -16.68 -3.26
N PRO A 92 -1.64 -17.61 -4.02
CA PRO A 92 -2.27 -18.89 -4.34
C PRO A 92 -2.52 -19.73 -3.08
N GLU A 93 -3.45 -20.67 -3.18
CA GLU A 93 -3.89 -21.49 -2.04
C GLU A 93 -2.75 -22.23 -1.33
N ALA A 94 -1.71 -22.64 -2.08
CA ALA A 94 -0.54 -23.28 -1.50
C ALA A 94 0.23 -22.36 -0.54
N LYS A 95 0.46 -21.10 -0.93
CA LYS A 95 1.12 -20.08 -0.10
C LYS A 95 0.26 -19.77 1.13
N ALA A 96 -1.03 -19.52 0.91
CA ALA A 96 -1.96 -19.24 2.00
C ALA A 96 -2.04 -20.36 3.05
N ARG A 97 -1.99 -21.63 2.63
CA ARG A 97 -1.96 -22.77 3.56
C ARG A 97 -0.68 -22.84 4.39
N ILE A 98 0.47 -22.46 3.83
CA ILE A 98 1.74 -22.40 4.57
C ILE A 98 1.67 -21.30 5.62
N ASP A 99 1.24 -20.11 5.23
CA ASP A 99 1.13 -18.96 6.13
C ASP A 99 0.12 -19.23 7.25
N GLN A 100 -1.07 -19.75 6.92
CA GLN A 100 -2.10 -20.12 7.91
C GLN A 100 -1.57 -21.12 8.93
N ARG A 101 -0.90 -22.19 8.49
CA ARG A 101 -0.36 -23.21 9.41
C ARG A 101 0.73 -22.64 10.31
N THR A 102 1.53 -21.72 9.79
CA THR A 102 2.57 -21.02 10.55
C THR A 102 1.94 -20.15 11.63
N LEU A 103 0.96 -19.32 11.26
CA LEU A 103 0.27 -18.45 12.22
C LEU A 103 -0.51 -19.23 13.29
N VAL A 104 -1.15 -20.34 12.92
CA VAL A 104 -1.80 -21.24 13.89
C VAL A 104 -0.79 -21.89 14.83
N ALA A 105 0.38 -22.30 14.33
CA ALA A 105 1.42 -22.91 15.16
C ALA A 105 2.00 -21.94 16.20
N PHE A 106 2.02 -20.64 15.90
CA PHE A 106 2.43 -19.58 16.82
C PHE A 106 1.27 -19.02 17.67
N ASP A 107 0.08 -19.61 17.60
CA ASP A 107 -1.13 -19.13 18.29
C ASP A 107 -1.54 -17.69 17.92
N LEU A 108 -1.17 -17.24 16.72
CA LEU A 108 -1.50 -15.92 16.17
C LEU A 108 -2.80 -15.92 15.37
N LEU A 109 -3.32 -17.10 15.03
CA LEU A 109 -4.51 -17.28 14.22
C LEU A 109 -5.30 -18.50 14.72
N ALA A 110 -6.63 -18.36 14.81
CA ALA A 110 -7.48 -19.47 15.21
C ALA A 110 -7.43 -20.61 14.18
N PRO A 111 -7.38 -21.90 14.58
CA PRO A 111 -7.22 -23.03 13.65
C PRO A 111 -8.28 -23.12 12.55
N GLN A 112 -9.50 -22.66 12.83
CA GLN A 112 -10.64 -22.66 11.92
C GLN A 112 -10.69 -21.47 10.96
N THR A 113 -9.79 -20.50 11.09
CA THR A 113 -9.77 -19.32 10.21
C THR A 113 -9.23 -19.70 8.84
N ASP A 114 -10.03 -19.48 7.80
CA ASP A 114 -9.56 -19.47 6.42
C ASP A 114 -8.86 -18.14 6.13
N LEU A 115 -7.52 -18.16 6.16
CA LEU A 115 -6.70 -16.97 5.96
C LEU A 115 -6.85 -16.39 4.56
N ARG A 116 -7.00 -17.24 3.54
CA ARG A 116 -7.10 -16.77 2.15
C ARG A 116 -8.42 -16.07 1.92
N ALA A 117 -9.53 -16.70 2.36
CA ALA A 117 -10.84 -16.09 2.26
C ALA A 117 -10.94 -14.80 3.08
N LEU A 118 -10.29 -14.75 4.24
CA LEU A 118 -10.20 -13.52 5.03
C LEU A 118 -9.51 -12.38 4.26
N ARG A 119 -8.34 -12.64 3.65
CA ARG A 119 -7.65 -11.62 2.86
C ARG A 119 -8.46 -11.18 1.64
N GLY A 120 -9.10 -12.13 0.94
CA GLY A 120 -9.98 -11.81 -0.18
C GLY A 120 -11.13 -10.89 0.21
N ARG A 121 -11.77 -11.13 1.36
CA ARG A 121 -12.82 -10.24 1.89
C ARG A 121 -12.29 -8.85 2.19
N VAL A 122 -11.15 -8.75 2.89
CA VAL A 122 -10.53 -7.45 3.19
C VAL A 122 -10.26 -6.66 1.90
N LEU A 123 -9.70 -7.30 0.87
CA LEU A 123 -9.45 -6.63 -0.40
C LEU A 123 -10.76 -6.19 -1.09
N GLU A 124 -11.79 -7.03 -1.11
CA GLU A 124 -13.10 -6.65 -1.69
C GLU A 124 -13.81 -5.52 -0.91
N ASP A 125 -13.70 -5.51 0.43
CA ASP A 125 -14.27 -4.45 1.27
C ASP A 125 -13.55 -3.11 0.99
N ASN A 126 -12.24 -3.13 0.80
CA ASN A 126 -11.47 -1.94 0.45
C ASN A 126 -11.82 -1.42 -0.96
N ILE A 127 -12.08 -2.30 -1.94
CA ILE A 127 -12.59 -1.89 -3.28
C ILE A 127 -13.87 -1.05 -3.16
N ALA A 128 -14.77 -1.40 -2.23
CA ALA A 128 -16.00 -0.64 -2.03
C ALA A 128 -15.73 0.80 -1.57
N GLY A 129 -14.64 1.04 -0.82
CA GLY A 129 -14.17 2.37 -0.44
C GLY A 129 -13.45 3.13 -1.57
N PHE A 130 -12.71 2.43 -2.44
CA PHE A 130 -11.98 3.03 -3.56
C PHE A 130 -12.82 3.30 -4.82
N ALA A 131 -13.90 2.54 -5.03
CA ALA A 131 -14.73 2.61 -6.25
C ALA A 131 -15.61 3.88 -6.34
N VAL A 132 -15.28 4.92 -5.59
CA VAL A 132 -16.18 6.03 -5.32
C VAL A 132 -15.68 7.31 -5.95
N SER A 133 -16.16 7.56 -7.17
CA SER A 133 -16.45 8.91 -7.71
C SER A 133 -17.18 8.78 -9.04
N ALA A 134 -18.49 9.03 -8.99
CA ALA A 134 -19.58 9.07 -10.00
C ALA A 134 -19.28 9.28 -11.52
N ASP A 135 -18.15 9.90 -11.83
CA ASP A 135 -18.17 10.97 -12.82
C ASP A 135 -16.99 11.00 -13.79
N ARG A 136 -16.10 10.00 -13.81
CA ARG A 136 -14.86 10.00 -14.64
C ARG A 136 -14.01 11.26 -14.42
N ARG A 137 -14.15 11.90 -13.26
CA ARG A 137 -13.41 13.10 -12.88
C ARG A 137 -12.26 12.75 -11.95
N LEU A 138 -11.17 13.47 -12.09
CA LEU A 138 -10.09 13.49 -11.11
C LEU A 138 -10.53 14.42 -9.97
N SER A 139 -11.55 14.01 -9.21
CA SER A 139 -11.99 14.74 -8.02
C SER A 139 -10.83 14.89 -7.02
N PRO A 140 -10.88 15.86 -6.09
CA PRO A 140 -9.81 16.03 -5.10
C PRO A 140 -9.50 14.77 -4.28
N ALA A 141 -10.52 14.03 -3.83
CA ALA A 141 -10.31 12.77 -3.10
C ALA A 141 -9.61 11.72 -3.98
N ASN A 142 -10.01 11.61 -5.25
CA ASN A 142 -9.38 10.71 -6.20
C ASN A 142 -7.94 11.10 -6.50
N GLN A 143 -7.65 12.39 -6.67
CA GLN A 143 -6.29 12.86 -6.90
C GLN A 143 -5.36 12.53 -5.73
N LEU A 144 -5.87 12.61 -4.50
CA LEU A 144 -5.11 12.24 -3.31
C LEU A 144 -4.76 10.75 -3.32
N ILE A 145 -5.74 9.86 -3.53
CA ILE A 145 -5.50 8.41 -3.65
C ILE A 145 -4.56 8.13 -4.82
N LEU A 146 -4.84 8.69 -5.99
CA LEU A 146 -4.00 8.49 -7.18
C LEU A 146 -2.58 9.02 -7.02
N SER A 147 -2.34 10.00 -6.13
CA SER A 147 -0.98 10.46 -5.84
C SER A 147 -0.13 9.38 -5.16
N HIS A 148 -0.75 8.55 -4.29
CA HIS A 148 -0.14 7.36 -3.68
C HIS A 148 0.15 6.30 -4.74
N GLU A 149 -0.86 5.98 -5.54
CA GLU A 149 -0.77 4.95 -6.60
C GLU A 149 0.26 5.29 -7.69
N LEU A 150 0.29 6.56 -8.10
CA LEU A 150 1.29 7.06 -9.05
C LEU A 150 2.70 6.99 -8.46
N ARG A 151 2.86 7.11 -7.14
CA ARG A 151 4.16 6.91 -6.51
C ARG A 151 4.61 5.45 -6.59
N HIS A 152 3.73 4.47 -6.42
CA HIS A 152 4.07 3.07 -6.67
C HIS A 152 4.46 2.83 -8.13
N ALA A 153 3.69 3.37 -9.08
CA ALA A 153 4.03 3.29 -10.50
C ALA A 153 5.39 3.94 -10.81
N LEU A 154 5.76 5.01 -10.10
CA LEU A 154 7.08 5.61 -10.19
C LEU A 154 8.16 4.68 -9.63
N GLN A 155 7.97 4.11 -8.44
CA GLN A 155 8.93 3.21 -7.79
C GLN A 155 9.31 2.04 -8.73
N ASP A 156 8.32 1.44 -9.39
CA ASP A 156 8.48 0.32 -10.35
C ASP A 156 9.36 0.68 -11.57
N GLN A 157 9.43 1.97 -11.93
CA GLN A 157 10.33 2.41 -13.01
C GLN A 157 11.80 2.45 -12.60
N TYR A 158 12.09 2.46 -11.29
CA TYR A 158 13.43 2.58 -10.73
C TYR A 158 14.00 1.27 -10.20
N VAL A 159 13.15 0.43 -9.64
CA VAL A 159 13.53 -0.87 -9.07
C VAL A 159 12.46 -1.90 -9.43
N ASP A 160 12.88 -3.13 -9.71
CA ASP A 160 11.96 -4.24 -9.89
C ASP A 160 11.43 -4.64 -8.51
N LEU A 161 10.20 -4.21 -8.20
CA LEU A 161 9.59 -4.36 -6.88
C LEU A 161 9.41 -5.83 -6.47
N HIS A 162 9.38 -6.74 -7.45
CA HIS A 162 9.21 -8.17 -7.25
C HIS A 162 10.54 -8.90 -7.07
N ALA A 163 11.56 -8.52 -7.83
CA ALA A 163 12.85 -9.22 -7.81
C ALA A 163 13.66 -8.93 -6.54
N GLN A 164 13.26 -7.94 -5.74
CA GLN A 164 13.98 -7.55 -4.54
C GLN A 164 13.95 -8.63 -3.44
N LEU A 165 12.88 -9.44 -3.38
CA LEU A 165 12.74 -10.56 -2.45
C LEU A 165 12.46 -11.86 -3.21
N PRO A 166 13.08 -13.00 -2.85
CA PRO A 166 12.76 -14.28 -3.46
C PRO A 166 11.28 -14.67 -3.29
N ASP A 167 10.68 -15.35 -4.28
CA ASP A 167 9.28 -15.83 -4.23
C ASP A 167 8.96 -16.71 -3.00
N ALA A 168 9.98 -17.38 -2.46
CA ALA A 168 9.87 -18.19 -1.25
C ALA A 168 9.59 -17.36 0.02
N VAL A 169 9.80 -16.04 -0.03
CA VAL A 169 9.52 -15.14 1.09
C VAL A 169 8.00 -15.00 1.27
N GLY A 170 7.52 -15.47 2.42
CA GLY A 170 6.10 -15.40 2.82
C GLY A 170 5.64 -13.96 3.09
N ASP A 171 4.32 -13.74 3.08
CA ASP A 171 3.75 -12.40 3.27
C ASP A 171 3.90 -11.89 4.73
N PHE A 172 4.11 -12.83 5.65
CA PHE A 172 4.36 -12.57 7.07
C PHE A 172 5.86 -12.66 7.42
N ASP A 173 6.74 -12.78 6.43
CA ASP A 173 8.18 -12.72 6.69
C ASP A 173 8.63 -11.31 7.06
N ASP A 174 9.53 -11.20 8.02
CA ASP A 174 10.02 -9.92 8.51
C ASP A 174 10.64 -9.05 7.40
N ARG A 175 11.37 -9.66 6.45
CA ARG A 175 11.95 -8.93 5.31
C ARG A 175 10.89 -8.40 4.37
N ARG A 176 9.80 -9.16 4.16
CA ARG A 176 8.66 -8.72 3.35
C ARG A 176 7.99 -7.53 4.02
N VAL A 177 7.72 -7.61 5.31
CA VAL A 177 7.13 -6.49 6.07
C VAL A 177 8.03 -5.26 6.00
N ALA A 178 9.36 -5.42 6.16
CA ALA A 178 10.32 -4.33 6.07
C ALA A 178 10.33 -3.66 4.68
N TRP A 179 10.41 -4.47 3.62
CA TRP A 179 10.40 -4.00 2.24
C TRP A 179 9.12 -3.23 1.91
N VAL A 180 7.97 -3.82 2.26
CA VAL A 180 6.66 -3.23 1.99
C VAL A 180 6.46 -1.95 2.81
N SER A 181 6.98 -1.89 4.03
CA SER A 181 6.95 -0.65 4.84
C SER A 181 7.71 0.50 4.19
N LEU A 182 8.86 0.23 3.57
CA LEU A 182 9.59 1.26 2.81
C LEU A 182 8.76 1.78 1.63
N LEU A 183 8.13 0.89 0.86
CA LEU A 183 7.35 1.28 -0.32
C LEU A 183 6.09 2.06 0.06
N GLU A 184 5.33 1.56 1.02
CA GLU A 184 4.09 2.19 1.47
C GLU A 184 4.33 3.49 2.24
N GLY A 185 5.37 3.53 3.06
CA GLY A 185 5.79 4.75 3.74
C GLY A 185 6.17 5.87 2.77
N ASP A 186 6.84 5.53 1.66
CA ASP A 186 7.22 6.50 0.63
C ASP A 186 6.02 6.99 -0.19
N ALA A 187 5.13 6.09 -0.60
CA ALA A 187 3.89 6.48 -1.26
C ALA A 187 3.01 7.37 -0.36
N THR A 188 2.89 7.01 0.92
CA THR A 188 2.16 7.78 1.92
C THR A 188 2.79 9.16 2.15
N LEU A 189 4.12 9.25 2.26
CA LEU A 189 4.82 10.53 2.41
C LEU A 189 4.59 11.43 1.19
N VAL A 190 4.64 10.88 -0.02
CA VAL A 190 4.40 11.65 -1.25
C VAL A 190 2.96 12.13 -1.32
N MET A 191 1.98 11.32 -0.91
CA MET A 191 0.58 11.71 -0.81
C MET A 191 0.38 12.86 0.18
N GLU A 192 0.97 12.80 1.38
CA GLU A 192 0.93 13.90 2.36
C GLU A 192 1.53 15.19 1.79
N ARG A 193 2.70 15.08 1.15
CA ARG A 193 3.40 16.24 0.56
C ARG A 193 2.64 16.83 -0.62
N PHE A 194 1.99 16.00 -1.43
CA PHE A 194 1.12 16.43 -2.52
C PHE A 194 -0.06 17.26 -1.97
N LEU A 195 -0.74 16.77 -0.94
CA LEU A 195 -1.82 17.50 -0.27
C LEU A 195 -1.34 18.84 0.30
N LEU A 196 -0.21 18.84 1.02
CA LEU A 196 0.35 20.03 1.65
C LEU A 196 0.74 21.12 0.64
N ARG A 197 1.31 20.73 -0.50
CA ARG A 197 1.65 21.66 -1.59
C ARG A 197 0.42 22.36 -2.16
N ARG A 198 -0.72 21.68 -2.12
CA ARG A 198 -2.00 22.13 -2.67
C ARG A 198 -2.82 22.94 -1.68
N LEU A 199 -2.49 22.84 -0.39
CA LEU A 199 -3.14 23.55 0.72
C LEU A 199 -2.12 24.42 1.48
N PRO A 200 -1.48 25.41 0.83
CA PRO A 200 -0.49 26.26 1.48
C PRO A 200 -1.12 27.01 2.67
N GLY A 201 -0.53 26.86 3.86
CA GLY A 201 -1.03 27.44 5.12
C GLY A 201 -1.86 26.50 5.99
N ALA A 202 -2.29 25.34 5.47
CA ALA A 202 -3.12 24.39 6.22
C ALA A 202 -2.42 23.77 7.45
N GLU A 203 -1.09 23.71 7.46
CA GLU A 203 -0.31 23.31 8.64
C GLU A 203 -0.37 24.36 9.76
N ALA A 204 -0.35 25.65 9.40
CA ALA A 204 -0.34 26.75 10.37
C ALA A 204 -1.72 26.98 11.00
N ASP A 205 -2.79 26.74 10.23
CA ASP A 205 -4.16 26.97 10.66
C ASP A 205 -4.80 25.75 11.35
N GLY A 206 -4.04 24.65 11.51
CA GLY A 206 -4.54 23.41 12.08
C GLY A 206 -5.64 22.73 11.23
N ALA A 207 -5.87 23.20 10.00
CA ALA A 207 -6.92 22.73 9.10
C ALA A 207 -6.81 21.23 8.77
N LEU A 208 -5.61 20.65 8.93
CA LEU A 208 -5.33 19.23 8.74
C LEU A 208 -5.52 18.38 10.02
N SER A 209 -5.64 19.01 11.20
CA SER A 209 -5.70 18.29 12.49
C SER A 209 -6.97 17.45 12.68
N GLY A 210 -7.96 17.60 11.81
CA GLY A 210 -9.17 16.75 11.77
C GLY A 210 -9.33 15.94 10.49
N LEU A 211 -8.38 16.03 9.56
CA LEU A 211 -8.45 15.34 8.27
C LEU A 211 -7.83 13.95 8.41
N SER A 212 -8.66 12.93 8.57
CA SER A 212 -8.21 11.54 8.51
C SER A 212 -7.94 11.18 7.05
N LEU A 213 -6.69 11.20 6.63
CA LEU A 213 -6.31 10.73 5.30
C LEU A 213 -6.50 9.21 5.24
N PRO A 214 -7.11 8.68 4.16
CA PRO A 214 -7.21 7.24 3.95
C PRO A 214 -5.84 6.69 3.54
N THR A 215 -4.94 6.63 4.53
CA THR A 215 -3.53 6.25 4.36
C THR A 215 -3.32 4.76 4.46
N ALA A 216 -4.26 4.02 5.05
CA ALA A 216 -4.13 2.58 5.27
C ALA A 216 -5.49 1.89 5.04
N PRO A 217 -5.50 0.61 4.64
CA PRO A 217 -6.72 -0.13 4.42
C PRO A 217 -7.49 -0.36 5.72
N GLU A 218 -8.83 -0.33 5.63
CA GLU A 218 -9.67 -0.74 6.74
C GLU A 218 -9.75 -2.26 6.81
N VAL A 219 -9.65 -2.80 8.03
CA VAL A 219 -9.60 -4.25 8.32
C VAL A 219 -10.53 -4.62 9.48
N PRO A 220 -11.84 -4.37 9.34
CA PRO A 220 -12.80 -4.64 10.40
C PRO A 220 -12.87 -6.14 10.73
N GLY A 221 -12.82 -6.48 12.01
CA GLY A 221 -12.93 -7.87 12.48
C GLY A 221 -11.75 -8.78 12.11
N ALA A 222 -10.69 -8.28 11.46
CA ALA A 222 -9.50 -9.06 11.18
C ALA A 222 -8.69 -9.35 12.46
N PRO A 223 -8.09 -10.55 12.62
CA PRO A 223 -7.16 -10.85 13.71
C PRO A 223 -5.95 -9.90 13.70
N PRO A 224 -5.34 -9.63 14.87
CA PRO A 224 -4.22 -8.68 15.00
C PRO A 224 -3.10 -8.93 14.00
N VAL A 225 -2.64 -10.18 13.83
CA VAL A 225 -1.54 -10.48 12.90
C VAL A 225 -1.84 -10.13 11.44
N VAL A 226 -3.11 -10.23 11.02
CA VAL A 226 -3.53 -9.86 9.65
C VAL A 226 -3.66 -8.34 9.53
N ARG A 227 -4.20 -7.69 10.55
CA ARG A 227 -4.24 -6.22 10.62
C ARG A 227 -2.84 -5.64 10.57
N ASP A 228 -1.93 -6.16 11.39
CA ASP A 228 -0.56 -5.67 11.50
C ASP A 228 0.18 -5.85 10.16
N GLN A 229 0.03 -7.01 9.51
CA GLN A 229 0.61 -7.27 8.19
C GLN A 229 0.12 -6.29 7.11
N LEU A 230 -1.14 -5.83 7.19
CA LEU A 230 -1.74 -4.96 6.18
C LEU A 230 -1.64 -3.46 6.50
N VAL A 231 -1.58 -3.07 7.77
CA VAL A 231 -1.68 -1.67 8.21
C VAL A 231 -0.34 -1.12 8.67
N LEU A 232 0.49 -1.91 9.37
CA LEU A 232 1.78 -1.41 9.86
C LEU A 232 2.66 -0.83 8.75
N PRO A 233 2.74 -1.43 7.54
CA PRO A 233 3.59 -0.87 6.49
C PRO A 233 3.33 0.60 6.15
N TYR A 234 2.08 1.05 6.26
CA TYR A 234 1.72 2.45 6.05
C TYR A 234 2.15 3.33 7.23
N LEU A 235 1.89 2.87 8.45
CA LEU A 235 2.13 3.66 9.67
C LEU A 235 3.61 3.75 10.02
N VAL A 236 4.26 2.61 10.27
CA VAL A 236 5.68 2.60 10.68
C VAL A 236 6.59 2.89 9.50
N GLY A 237 6.15 2.53 8.28
CA GLY A 237 6.85 2.89 7.06
C GLY A 237 6.91 4.39 6.84
N LEU A 238 5.82 5.12 7.08
CA LEU A 238 5.80 6.58 6.97
C LEU A 238 6.81 7.24 7.90
N ASP A 239 6.88 6.80 9.16
CA ASP A 239 7.86 7.32 10.12
C ASP A 239 9.31 7.03 9.68
N PHE A 240 9.57 5.82 9.19
CA PHE A 240 10.86 5.44 8.62
C PHE A 240 11.24 6.33 7.42
N VAL A 241 10.31 6.54 6.49
CA VAL A 241 10.55 7.33 5.27
C VAL A 241 10.66 8.83 5.57
N ARG A 242 9.96 9.34 6.59
CA ARG A 242 10.19 10.69 7.14
C ARG A 242 11.61 10.83 7.69
N ALA A 243 12.13 9.82 8.40
CA ALA A 243 13.51 9.84 8.88
C ALA A 243 14.52 9.84 7.72
N LEU A 244 14.27 9.05 6.65
CA LEU A 244 15.07 9.11 5.42
C LEU A 244 15.02 10.50 4.77
N TRP A 245 13.83 11.06 4.64
CA TRP A 245 13.62 12.39 4.05
C TRP A 245 14.35 13.48 4.85
N GLN A 246 14.27 13.47 6.17
CA GLN A 246 14.99 14.41 7.04
C GLN A 246 16.52 14.28 6.89
N ARG A 247 17.03 13.06 6.67
CA ARG A 247 18.46 12.80 6.56
C ARG A 247 19.06 13.19 5.21
N GLY A 248 18.32 13.02 4.12
CA GLY A 248 18.88 13.26 2.78
C GLY A 248 17.85 13.43 1.66
N GLY A 249 16.60 13.76 2.02
CA GLY A 249 15.51 14.01 1.07
C GLY A 249 15.21 12.83 0.15
N ALA A 250 14.76 13.15 -1.06
CA ALA A 250 14.44 12.18 -2.10
C ALA A 250 15.60 11.22 -2.43
N THR A 251 16.85 11.71 -2.39
CA THR A 251 18.03 10.88 -2.66
C THR A 251 18.21 9.77 -1.62
N ALA A 252 17.95 10.05 -0.34
CA ALA A 252 18.02 9.03 0.71
C ALA A 252 16.95 7.93 0.53
N ILE A 253 15.72 8.31 0.14
CA ILE A 253 14.65 7.36 -0.16
C ILE A 253 15.02 6.48 -1.36
N GLN A 254 15.51 7.09 -2.46
CA GLN A 254 15.91 6.33 -3.64
C GLN A 254 17.06 5.34 -3.34
N GLN A 255 18.01 5.74 -2.49
CA GLN A 255 19.06 4.84 -2.01
C GLN A 255 18.49 3.69 -1.17
N ALA A 256 17.44 3.95 -0.39
CA ALA A 256 16.75 2.92 0.38
C ALA A 256 16.03 1.91 -0.51
N TRP A 257 15.46 2.31 -1.65
CA TRP A 257 14.92 1.33 -2.61
C TRP A 257 15.98 0.35 -3.11
N ALA A 258 17.19 0.85 -3.41
CA ALA A 258 18.30 0.03 -3.89
C ALA A 258 18.97 -0.80 -2.78
N ARG A 259 18.85 -0.37 -1.52
CA ARG A 259 19.38 -1.04 -0.33
C ARG A 259 18.32 -1.01 0.77
N PRO A 260 17.28 -1.85 0.68
CA PRO A 260 16.13 -1.79 1.57
C PRO A 260 16.49 -2.14 3.02
N PRO A 261 15.61 -1.82 3.98
CA PRO A 261 15.74 -2.36 5.32
C PRO A 261 15.66 -3.88 5.28
N GLU A 262 16.51 -4.54 6.06
CA GLU A 262 16.64 -6.00 6.15
C GLU A 262 15.69 -6.61 7.18
N SER A 263 15.04 -5.79 8.01
CA SER A 263 14.10 -6.20 9.06
C SER A 263 13.09 -5.13 9.41
N SER A 264 11.96 -5.52 10.00
CA SER A 264 11.01 -4.54 10.56
C SER A 264 11.63 -3.75 11.72
N GLU A 265 12.62 -4.31 12.43
CA GLU A 265 13.38 -3.58 13.45
C GLU A 265 14.09 -2.35 12.88
N GLN A 266 14.70 -2.47 11.70
CA GLN A 266 15.33 -1.34 11.03
C GLN A 266 14.32 -0.27 10.58
N VAL A 267 13.07 -0.66 10.30
CA VAL A 267 11.97 0.29 9.99
C VAL A 267 11.52 1.01 11.26
N LEU A 268 11.30 0.26 12.35
CA LEU A 268 10.89 0.81 13.65
C LEU A 268 11.97 1.68 14.30
N HIS A 269 13.23 1.39 14.00
CA HIS A 269 14.42 2.06 14.54
C HIS A 269 15.33 2.52 13.40
N PRO A 270 15.00 3.64 12.71
CA PRO A 270 15.73 4.10 11.53
C PRO A 270 17.24 4.30 11.76
N GLU A 271 17.65 4.61 12.98
CA GLU A 271 19.06 4.70 13.39
C GLU A 271 19.84 3.40 13.14
N LYS A 272 19.19 2.24 13.28
CA LYS A 272 19.80 0.92 13.01
C LYS A 272 19.98 0.69 11.53
N TYR A 273 19.01 1.09 10.71
CA TYR A 273 19.14 1.10 9.26
C TYR A 273 20.32 2.00 8.81
N PHE A 274 20.43 3.20 9.39
CA PHE A 274 21.52 4.11 9.07
C PHE A 274 22.89 3.58 9.50
N ALA A 275 22.95 2.87 10.63
CA ALA A 275 24.15 2.20 11.13
C ALA A 275 24.48 0.89 10.38
N ARG A 276 23.56 0.39 9.55
CA ARG A 276 23.65 -0.92 8.88
C ARG A 276 23.82 -2.07 9.88
N GLU A 277 23.07 -2.00 10.99
CA GLU A 277 23.00 -3.10 11.96
C GLU A 277 22.18 -4.24 11.36
N SER A 278 22.84 -5.35 10.99
CA SER A 278 22.16 -6.51 10.44
C SER A 278 21.28 -7.23 11.47
N PRO A 279 20.15 -7.84 11.04
CA PRO A 279 19.32 -8.64 11.93
C PRO A 279 20.12 -9.79 12.55
N ARG A 280 19.82 -10.13 13.80
CA ARG A 280 20.50 -11.23 14.49
C ARG A 280 20.00 -12.59 13.97
N PRO A 281 20.89 -13.51 13.57
CA PRO A 281 20.46 -14.84 13.14
C PRO A 281 19.89 -15.62 14.32
N VAL A 282 18.80 -16.35 14.06
CA VAL A 282 18.19 -17.26 15.03
C VAL A 282 18.54 -18.70 14.64
N ASP A 283 19.07 -19.48 15.59
CA ASP A 283 19.31 -20.91 15.38
C ASP A 283 17.98 -21.68 15.39
N VAL A 284 17.65 -22.30 14.26
CA VAL A 284 16.42 -23.10 14.06
C VAL A 284 16.71 -24.61 14.01
N SER A 285 17.84 -25.06 14.55
CA SER A 285 18.29 -26.46 14.51
C SER A 285 17.34 -27.48 15.17
N TYR A 286 16.31 -27.04 15.90
CA TYR A 286 15.29 -27.91 16.46
C TYR A 286 14.39 -28.52 15.39
N THR A 287 14.56 -29.83 15.16
CA THR A 287 13.64 -30.64 14.33
C THR A 287 12.78 -31.52 15.24
N PRO A 288 11.47 -31.25 15.40
CA PRO A 288 10.60 -32.11 16.19
C PRO A 288 10.48 -33.51 15.56
N LYS A 289 10.46 -34.55 16.39
CA LYS A 289 10.36 -35.95 15.93
C LYS A 289 9.05 -36.17 15.17
N GLY A 290 9.13 -36.60 13.91
CA GLY A 290 7.98 -36.76 13.03
C GLY A 290 7.47 -35.45 12.40
N GLY A 291 8.15 -34.32 12.64
CA GLY A 291 7.88 -33.06 11.96
C GLY A 291 8.26 -33.10 10.49
N ARG A 292 7.52 -32.35 9.67
CA ARG A 292 7.85 -32.08 8.27
C ARG A 292 8.09 -30.59 8.12
N LEU A 293 9.23 -30.21 7.53
CA LEU A 293 9.53 -28.82 7.20
C LEU A 293 8.41 -28.23 6.34
N LEU A 294 7.84 -27.11 6.79
CA LEU A 294 6.76 -26.41 6.08
C LEU A 294 7.27 -25.25 5.25
N ASN A 295 8.24 -24.53 5.80
CA ASN A 295 8.93 -23.42 5.16
C ASN A 295 10.30 -23.27 5.84
N GLU A 296 11.38 -23.10 5.07
CA GLU A 296 12.67 -22.64 5.56
C GLU A 296 12.94 -21.30 4.89
N GLN A 297 12.83 -20.22 5.67
CA GLN A 297 13.23 -18.90 5.24
C GLN A 297 14.61 -18.61 5.80
N ARG A 298 15.66 -18.83 4.99
CA ARG A 298 17.01 -18.45 5.41
C ARG A 298 17.09 -16.93 5.50
N GLY A 299 17.29 -16.41 6.71
CA GLY A 299 17.85 -15.08 6.91
C GLY A 299 19.21 -15.05 6.21
N GLY A 300 19.44 -14.06 5.35
CA GLY A 300 20.49 -14.10 4.35
C GLY A 300 21.90 -14.40 4.89
N ALA A 301 22.57 -15.33 4.22
CA ALA A 301 24.00 -15.24 3.90
C ALA A 301 24.16 -15.83 2.50
N GLY A 302 24.20 -14.96 1.50
CA GLY A 302 24.55 -15.24 0.11
C GLY A 302 25.48 -14.13 -0.35
#